data_AF-A0AAU5SMY8-F1
#
_entry.id   AF-A0AAU5SMY8-F1
#
_cell.length_a   1.000
_cell.length_b   1.000
_cell.length_c   1.000
_cell.angle_alpha   90.00
_cell.angle_beta   90.00
_cell.angle_gamma   90.00
#
_symmetry.space_group_name_H-M   'P 1'
#
loop_
_entity.id
_entity.type
_entity.pdbx_description
1 polymer ?
#
loop_
_entity_poly.entity_id
_entity_poly.type
_entity_poly.pdbx_seq_one_letter_code
_entity_poly.pdbx_strand_id
1 'polypeptide(L)'
;MASRMRPAVFRAHAGNGDAPGRGAGLLVLGDPQGADVERALVTSRPSIPRTQDRLERDHEERAMSDQLYEALAGQAPTALAQDVSLATPVAASRIVGRDAVSAALGTYRQALAAPEATAGLKGDEVEGVVYSASPGGRETEIVALARNDSAGLVATIDVYGRPWPSMAALREVIAKTDPALADPGLGAGPYAPEGPTPDWVDHPAVPPLAQDVTLYSPILSEEPTGKAVVGPVLEAAAKSFSDLKVRAVLDIEGEPGFAVVIDEYVDGHVQQLVEMFTLNDAGEVGGIRIFTRPWLVTAHFRKNMYALLKETLGPEFWEGPDPQGPLPTP
;
A
#
# COMPACT_ATOMS: atom_id res chain seq x y z
N MET A 1 36.33 34.65 -38.30
CA MET A 1 37.71 34.21 -38.02
C MET A 1 37.77 33.87 -36.53
N ALA A 2 37.47 32.63 -36.13
CA ALA A 2 38.30 31.43 -36.16
C ALA A 2 39.34 31.37 -35.02
N SER A 3 39.21 30.28 -34.24
CA SER A 3 40.17 29.64 -33.33
C SER A 3 40.41 30.22 -31.92
N ARG A 4 40.55 29.44 -30.84
CA ARG A 4 40.34 28.00 -30.52
C ARG A 4 40.63 27.80 -29.01
N MET A 5 39.94 26.82 -28.39
CA MET A 5 40.31 25.93 -27.25
C MET A 5 40.87 26.52 -25.92
N ARG A 6 40.21 26.39 -24.75
CA ARG A 6 40.02 25.21 -23.82
C ARG A 6 41.33 24.73 -23.13
N PRO A 7 41.28 24.00 -21.99
CA PRO A 7 40.58 24.20 -20.69
C PRO A 7 41.53 23.97 -19.49
N ALA A 8 41.11 24.29 -18.26
CA ALA A 8 41.83 23.88 -17.04
C ALA A 8 41.29 22.53 -16.52
N VAL A 9 42.21 21.59 -16.35
CA VAL A 9 42.06 20.24 -15.81
C VAL A 9 42.44 20.29 -14.33
N PHE A 10 41.63 19.69 -13.46
CA PHE A 10 42.14 19.12 -12.20
C PHE A 10 41.62 17.69 -12.06
N ARG A 11 42.57 16.79 -11.77
CA ARG A 11 42.40 15.34 -11.65
C ARG A 11 43.04 14.94 -10.31
N ALA A 12 42.30 14.20 -9.49
CA ALA A 12 42.81 13.29 -8.46
C ALA A 12 41.68 12.28 -8.21
N HIS A 13 41.75 11.11 -8.84
CA HIS A 13 42.33 9.84 -8.37
C HIS A 13 41.36 8.98 -7.55
N ALA A 14 41.10 7.82 -8.15
CA ALA A 14 40.27 6.70 -7.71
C ALA A 14 40.75 6.06 -6.40
N GLY A 15 39.78 5.61 -5.61
CA GLY A 15 39.91 4.49 -4.68
C GLY A 15 38.83 3.46 -5.01
N ASN A 16 39.26 2.23 -5.32
CA ASN A 16 38.43 1.05 -5.58
C ASN A 16 37.55 0.69 -4.38
N GLY A 17 36.33 0.25 -4.66
CA GLY A 17 35.46 -0.48 -3.73
C GLY A 17 34.30 -1.08 -4.51
N ASP A 18 34.31 -2.41 -4.64
CA ASP A 18 33.35 -3.24 -5.38
C ASP A 18 31.96 -3.33 -4.72
N ALA A 19 30.94 -3.49 -5.59
CA ALA A 19 29.59 -4.06 -5.40
C ALA A 19 28.45 -3.17 -4.81
N PRO A 20 27.17 -3.47 -5.11
CA PRO A 20 26.59 -3.62 -6.46
C PRO A 20 25.30 -2.78 -6.67
N GLY A 21 24.96 -2.54 -7.94
CA GLY A 21 23.56 -2.51 -8.42
C GLY A 21 22.65 -1.35 -8.00
N ARG A 22 22.91 -0.13 -8.46
CA ARG A 22 21.86 0.91 -8.53
C ARG A 22 20.95 0.66 -9.73
N GLY A 23 19.87 -0.10 -9.52
CA GLY A 23 18.72 -0.12 -10.42
C GLY A 23 17.71 0.93 -9.98
N ALA A 24 17.83 2.15 -10.51
CA ALA A 24 16.73 3.11 -10.44
C ALA A 24 15.63 2.61 -11.40
N GLY A 25 14.59 1.99 -10.85
CA GLY A 25 13.33 1.74 -11.55
C GLY A 25 12.63 3.08 -11.79
N LEU A 26 13.14 3.84 -12.75
CA LEU A 26 12.42 4.98 -13.30
C LEU A 26 11.16 4.43 -13.99
N LEU A 27 9.99 4.99 -13.68
CA LEU A 27 8.76 4.81 -14.46
C LEU A 27 9.07 5.07 -15.94
N VAL A 28 9.33 4.02 -16.71
CA VAL A 28 9.43 4.08 -18.16
C VAL A 28 8.09 3.60 -18.71
N LEU A 29 7.26 4.57 -19.09
CA LEU A 29 6.04 4.35 -19.85
C LEU A 29 6.44 3.90 -21.26
N GLY A 30 6.21 2.62 -21.57
CA GLY A 30 6.51 2.04 -22.88
C GLY A 30 5.25 1.95 -23.77
N ASP A 31 5.37 2.44 -25.00
CA ASP A 31 4.44 2.19 -26.11
C ASP A 31 4.71 0.81 -26.74
N PRO A 32 3.69 -0.02 -27.05
CA PRO A 32 3.87 -1.15 -27.95
C PRO A 32 3.28 -0.87 -29.34
N GLN A 33 4.16 -0.77 -30.35
CA GLN A 33 3.80 -1.03 -31.75
C GLN A 33 4.03 -2.51 -32.08
N GLY A 34 3.07 -3.09 -32.81
CA GLY A 34 2.89 -4.53 -32.97
C GLY A 34 3.77 -5.24 -33.99
N ALA A 35 3.57 -6.55 -34.08
CA ALA A 35 3.67 -7.34 -35.32
C ALA A 35 3.06 -8.76 -35.14
N ASP A 36 2.64 -9.29 -36.27
CA ASP A 36 1.78 -10.45 -36.57
C ASP A 36 2.24 -11.87 -36.18
N VAL A 37 1.25 -12.64 -35.72
CA VAL A 37 0.71 -13.94 -36.23
C VAL A 37 1.61 -14.91 -37.02
N GLU A 38 1.78 -16.13 -36.49
CA GLU A 38 1.54 -17.36 -37.26
C GLU A 38 1.11 -18.58 -36.39
N ARG A 39 0.25 -19.41 -36.97
CA ARG A 39 -0.57 -20.47 -36.36
C ARG A 39 0.15 -21.83 -36.29
N ALA A 40 -0.18 -22.62 -35.26
CA ALA A 40 -0.22 -24.08 -35.34
C ALA A 40 -1.44 -24.63 -34.56
N LEU A 41 -2.41 -25.21 -35.28
CA LEU A 41 -3.59 -25.88 -34.72
C LEU A 41 -3.23 -27.33 -34.32
N VAL A 42 -3.38 -27.66 -33.05
CA VAL A 42 -3.55 -29.04 -32.55
C VAL A 42 -4.86 -29.09 -31.77
N THR A 43 -5.85 -29.79 -32.32
CA THR A 43 -7.20 -29.92 -31.75
C THR A 43 -7.27 -31.07 -30.74
N SER A 44 -6.78 -30.84 -29.52
CA SER A 44 -7.17 -31.65 -28.36
C SER A 44 -8.47 -31.11 -27.79
N ARG A 45 -9.55 -31.89 -27.85
CA ARG A 45 -10.84 -31.54 -27.25
C ARG A 45 -10.66 -31.32 -25.73
N PRO A 46 -10.93 -30.13 -25.19
CA PRO A 46 -10.91 -29.94 -23.75
C PRO A 46 -12.09 -30.70 -23.13
N SER A 47 -11.78 -31.60 -22.19
CA SER A 47 -12.75 -32.19 -21.29
C SER A 47 -13.40 -31.06 -20.50
N ILE A 48 -14.63 -30.68 -20.84
CA ILE A 48 -15.39 -29.66 -20.12
C ILE A 48 -15.61 -30.19 -18.69
N PRO A 49 -15.09 -29.51 -17.65
CA PRO A 49 -15.41 -29.85 -16.27
C PRO A 49 -16.92 -29.79 -16.07
N ARG A 50 -17.50 -30.78 -15.36
CA ARG A 50 -18.94 -30.84 -15.10
C ARG A 50 -19.36 -29.56 -14.37
N THR A 51 -20.40 -28.89 -14.86
CA THR A 51 -20.94 -27.62 -14.32
C THR A 51 -21.18 -27.64 -12.80
N GLN A 52 -21.47 -28.81 -12.22
CA GLN A 52 -21.65 -28.98 -10.78
C GLN A 52 -20.36 -28.81 -9.97
N ASP A 53 -19.23 -29.31 -10.49
CA ASP A 53 -17.91 -29.21 -9.88
C ASP A 53 -17.36 -27.76 -9.92
N ARG A 54 -17.91 -26.93 -10.80
CA ARG A 54 -17.64 -25.48 -10.83
C ARG A 54 -18.46 -24.73 -9.77
N LEU A 55 -19.76 -25.05 -9.65
CA LEU A 55 -20.63 -24.39 -8.68
C LEU A 55 -20.24 -24.69 -7.22
N GLU A 56 -19.83 -25.93 -6.94
CA GLU A 56 -19.37 -26.31 -5.59
C GLU A 56 -18.10 -25.56 -5.21
N ARG A 57 -17.13 -25.43 -6.14
CA ARG A 57 -15.92 -24.62 -5.94
C ARG A 57 -16.20 -23.13 -5.76
N ASP A 58 -17.05 -22.54 -6.60
CA ASP A 58 -17.42 -21.13 -6.49
C ASP A 58 -18.13 -20.84 -5.14
N HIS A 59 -18.87 -21.81 -4.59
CA HIS A 59 -19.51 -21.68 -3.28
C HIS A 59 -18.53 -21.81 -2.11
N GLU A 60 -17.59 -22.76 -2.18
CA GLU A 60 -16.54 -22.93 -1.17
C GLU A 60 -15.61 -21.71 -1.13
N GLU A 61 -15.20 -21.20 -2.30
CA GLU A 61 -14.34 -20.01 -2.43
C GLU A 61 -15.01 -18.79 -1.80
N ARG A 62 -16.30 -18.55 -2.07
CA ARG A 62 -17.06 -17.46 -1.44
C ARG A 62 -17.17 -17.62 0.07
N ALA A 63 -17.46 -18.83 0.55
CA ALA A 63 -17.58 -19.07 1.99
C ALA A 63 -16.25 -18.84 2.72
N MET A 64 -15.11 -19.17 2.08
CA MET A 64 -13.78 -18.89 2.61
C MET A 64 -13.46 -17.39 2.63
N SER A 65 -13.77 -16.66 1.55
CA SER A 65 -13.62 -15.20 1.51
C SER A 65 -14.47 -14.50 2.57
N ASP A 66 -15.73 -14.92 2.76
CA ASP A 66 -16.61 -14.38 3.80
C ASP A 66 -16.02 -14.61 5.21
N GLN A 67 -15.47 -15.81 5.47
CA GLN A 67 -14.84 -16.12 6.75
C GLN A 67 -13.57 -15.28 6.98
N LEU A 68 -12.77 -15.04 5.94
CA LEU A 68 -11.60 -14.17 6.01
C LEU A 68 -12.01 -12.73 6.33
N TYR A 69 -13.02 -12.20 5.64
CA TYR A 69 -13.49 -10.82 5.85
C TYR A 69 -14.07 -10.63 7.25
N GLU A 70 -14.81 -11.60 7.76
CA GLU A 70 -15.27 -11.59 9.16
C GLU A 70 -14.09 -11.68 10.14
N ALA A 71 -13.04 -12.45 9.84
CA ALA A 71 -11.84 -12.50 10.68
C ALA A 71 -11.10 -11.15 10.71
N LEU A 72 -10.92 -10.53 9.54
CA LEU A 72 -10.27 -9.21 9.39
C LEU A 72 -11.09 -8.07 10.00
N ALA A 73 -12.42 -8.20 10.04
CA ALA A 73 -13.31 -7.31 10.77
C ALA A 73 -13.34 -7.57 12.29
N GLY A 74 -12.60 -8.58 12.80
CA GLY A 74 -12.59 -8.95 14.22
C GLY A 74 -13.85 -9.69 14.68
N GLN A 75 -14.63 -10.24 13.76
CA GLN A 75 -15.91 -10.93 14.02
C GLN A 75 -15.76 -12.46 14.11
N ALA A 76 -14.66 -13.03 13.59
CA ALA A 76 -14.40 -14.46 13.60
C ALA A 76 -13.06 -14.82 14.28
N PRO A 77 -12.91 -14.64 15.62
CA PRO A 77 -11.64 -14.89 16.31
C PRO A 77 -11.15 -16.34 16.21
N THR A 78 -12.05 -17.31 15.97
CA THR A 78 -11.68 -18.71 15.78
C THR A 78 -10.98 -19.00 14.45
N ALA A 79 -11.07 -18.08 13.48
CA ALA A 79 -10.35 -18.17 12.21
C ALA A 79 -8.89 -17.69 12.32
N LEU A 80 -8.50 -17.10 13.45
CA LEU A 80 -7.13 -16.64 13.70
C LEU A 80 -6.27 -17.78 14.26
N ALA A 81 -5.01 -17.87 13.85
CA ALA A 81 -4.01 -18.73 14.50
C ALA A 81 -3.81 -18.34 15.98
N GLN A 82 -3.28 -19.24 16.80
CA GLN A 82 -3.04 -18.95 18.22
C GLN A 82 -1.98 -17.85 18.41
N ASP A 83 -0.95 -17.88 17.58
CA ASP A 83 0.20 -16.98 17.54
C ASP A 83 0.06 -15.90 16.45
N VAL A 84 -1.17 -15.62 16.01
CA VAL A 84 -1.44 -14.59 15.00
C VAL A 84 -0.78 -13.25 15.38
N SER A 85 -0.27 -12.54 14.38
CA SER A 85 0.32 -11.22 14.58
C SER A 85 -0.37 -10.14 13.74
N LEU A 86 -0.74 -9.04 14.37
CA LEU A 86 -1.39 -7.89 13.77
C LEU A 86 -0.45 -6.69 13.74
N ALA A 87 -0.37 -6.08 12.58
CA ALA A 87 0.30 -4.84 12.34
C ALA A 87 -0.74 -3.77 11.96
N THR A 88 -0.60 -2.56 12.47
CA THR A 88 -1.63 -1.52 12.32
C THR A 88 -1.06 -0.27 11.65
N PRO A 89 -1.93 0.64 11.14
CA PRO A 89 -1.45 1.88 10.55
C PRO A 89 -0.96 2.87 11.61
N VAL A 90 -1.39 2.75 12.87
CA VAL A 90 -1.13 3.75 13.93
C VAL A 90 -0.01 3.36 14.90
N ALA A 91 0.36 2.08 14.95
CA ALA A 91 1.43 1.53 15.78
C ALA A 91 2.52 0.90 14.91
N ALA A 92 3.78 0.96 15.34
CA ALA A 92 4.85 0.29 14.59
C ALA A 92 5.09 -1.16 15.04
N SER A 93 5.10 -1.47 16.34
CA SER A 93 5.20 -2.86 16.78
C SER A 93 3.96 -3.68 16.47
N ARG A 94 4.15 -4.99 16.28
CA ARG A 94 3.04 -5.93 16.09
C ARG A 94 2.39 -6.29 17.42
N ILE A 95 1.08 -6.54 17.37
CA ILE A 95 0.29 -7.14 18.43
C ILE A 95 0.27 -8.65 18.18
N VAL A 96 0.61 -9.46 19.17
CA VAL A 96 0.77 -10.92 18.99
C VAL A 96 -0.18 -11.69 19.91
N GLY A 97 -0.75 -12.77 19.37
CA GLY A 97 -1.64 -13.68 20.07
C GLY A 97 -3.11 -13.43 19.74
N ARG A 98 -3.87 -14.51 19.56
CA ARG A 98 -5.28 -14.49 19.14
C ARG A 98 -6.14 -13.51 19.92
N ASP A 99 -6.09 -13.57 21.25
CA ASP A 99 -6.96 -12.76 22.11
C ASP A 99 -6.60 -11.26 22.01
N ALA A 100 -5.31 -10.94 21.99
CA ALA A 100 -4.84 -9.55 21.86
C ALA A 100 -5.16 -8.97 20.48
N VAL A 101 -4.95 -9.75 19.42
CA VAL A 101 -5.31 -9.37 18.05
C VAL A 101 -6.82 -9.18 17.91
N SER A 102 -7.63 -10.11 18.42
CA SER A 102 -9.09 -10.00 18.37
C SER A 102 -9.60 -8.77 19.12
N ALA A 103 -9.05 -8.49 20.30
CA ALA A 103 -9.40 -7.29 21.07
C ALA A 103 -9.03 -6.01 20.29
N ALA A 104 -7.83 -5.96 19.71
CA ALA A 104 -7.39 -4.82 18.91
C ALA A 104 -8.29 -4.59 17.69
N LEU A 105 -8.59 -5.62 16.90
CA LEU A 105 -9.50 -5.53 15.75
C LEU A 105 -10.89 -5.01 16.17
N GLY A 106 -11.40 -5.47 17.32
CA GLY A 106 -12.62 -4.95 17.92
C GLY A 106 -12.55 -3.44 18.21
N THR A 107 -11.46 -2.97 18.81
CA THR A 107 -11.23 -1.54 19.07
C THR A 107 -11.16 -0.73 17.77
N TYR A 108 -10.44 -1.20 16.75
CA TYR A 108 -10.38 -0.52 15.44
C TYR A 108 -11.76 -0.43 14.78
N ARG A 109 -12.52 -1.53 14.76
CA ARG A 109 -13.86 -1.57 14.19
C ARG A 109 -14.81 -0.58 14.88
N GLN A 110 -14.73 -0.50 16.22
CA GLN A 110 -15.50 0.48 16.98
C GLN A 110 -15.09 1.91 16.65
N ALA A 111 -13.79 2.19 16.58
CA ALA A 111 -13.27 3.52 16.30
C ALA A 111 -13.57 3.99 14.85
N LEU A 112 -13.63 3.05 13.91
CA LEU A 112 -14.05 3.29 12.52
C LEU A 112 -15.57 3.37 12.33
N ALA A 113 -16.37 3.16 13.39
CA ALA A 113 -17.83 3.26 13.36
C ALA A 113 -18.51 2.34 12.31
N ALA A 114 -18.17 1.04 12.33
CA ALA A 114 -18.70 0.00 11.43
C ALA A 114 -18.30 0.22 9.95
N PRO A 115 -17.02 -0.01 9.62
CA PRO A 115 -16.53 0.09 8.24
C PRO A 115 -17.25 -0.86 7.29
N GLU A 116 -17.40 -0.45 6.03
CA GLU A 116 -17.98 -1.26 4.94
C GLU A 116 -16.86 -1.79 4.05
N ALA A 117 -16.95 -3.07 3.65
CA ALA A 117 -16.03 -3.65 2.68
C ALA A 117 -16.34 -3.12 1.28
N THR A 118 -15.34 -2.57 0.60
CA THR A 118 -15.50 -1.92 -0.71
C THR A 118 -14.78 -2.63 -1.85
N ALA A 119 -13.71 -3.39 -1.55
CA ALA A 119 -13.02 -4.23 -2.53
C ALA A 119 -12.36 -5.44 -1.87
N GLY A 120 -12.38 -6.58 -2.56
CA GLY A 120 -11.56 -7.75 -2.23
C GLY A 120 -10.23 -7.72 -2.97
N LEU A 121 -9.18 -8.24 -2.34
CA LEU A 121 -7.84 -8.36 -2.92
C LEU A 121 -7.38 -9.80 -2.85
N LYS A 122 -6.86 -10.34 -3.96
CA LYS A 122 -6.47 -11.74 -4.06
C LYS A 122 -5.09 -11.90 -4.66
N GLY A 123 -4.22 -12.64 -3.98
CA GLY A 123 -2.91 -13.06 -4.48
C GLY A 123 -2.62 -14.50 -4.05
N ASP A 124 -1.43 -15.00 -4.40
CA ASP A 124 -1.07 -16.40 -4.17
C ASP A 124 -0.95 -16.76 -2.68
N GLU A 125 -0.34 -15.88 -1.88
CA GLU A 125 -0.09 -16.10 -0.45
C GLU A 125 -0.77 -15.06 0.45
N VAL A 126 -1.26 -13.98 -0.16
CA VAL A 126 -1.82 -12.83 0.53
C VAL A 126 -3.20 -12.56 -0.03
N GLU A 127 -4.17 -12.45 0.85
CA GLU A 127 -5.53 -12.02 0.51
C GLU A 127 -5.87 -10.80 1.36
N GLY A 128 -6.85 -10.01 0.97
CA GLY A 128 -7.20 -8.83 1.73
C GLY A 128 -8.50 -8.18 1.32
N VAL A 129 -8.79 -7.10 2.03
CA VAL A 129 -10.04 -6.36 1.85
C VAL A 129 -9.79 -4.89 2.13
N VAL A 130 -10.36 -4.06 1.29
CA VAL A 130 -10.44 -2.61 1.49
C VAL A 130 -11.73 -2.32 2.24
N TYR A 131 -11.61 -1.52 3.27
CA TYR A 131 -12.73 -1.00 4.01
C TYR A 131 -12.78 0.52 3.93
N SER A 132 -13.97 1.08 3.80
CA SER A 132 -14.22 2.52 3.83
C SER A 132 -15.15 2.86 4.99
N ALA A 133 -14.89 3.99 5.63
CA ALA A 133 -15.63 4.49 6.78
C ALA A 133 -15.58 6.02 6.84
N SER A 134 -16.53 6.61 7.58
CA SER A 134 -16.59 8.07 7.76
C SER A 134 -16.75 8.47 9.24
N PRO A 135 -15.83 8.06 10.14
CA PRO A 135 -15.92 8.41 11.55
C PRO A 135 -15.88 9.93 11.73
N GLY A 136 -16.94 10.50 12.29
CA GLY A 136 -17.07 11.96 12.45
C GLY A 136 -17.17 12.73 11.14
N GLY A 137 -17.63 12.10 10.05
CA GLY A 137 -17.80 12.71 8.74
C GLY A 137 -16.52 12.88 7.93
N ARG A 138 -15.40 12.28 8.38
CA ARG A 138 -14.13 12.29 7.65
C ARG A 138 -13.91 10.96 6.97
N GLU A 139 -13.78 10.98 5.65
CA GLU A 139 -13.46 9.77 4.90
C GLU A 139 -12.17 9.15 5.41
N THR A 140 -12.24 7.84 5.63
CA THR A 140 -11.20 7.02 6.20
C THR A 140 -11.26 5.67 5.50
N GLU A 141 -10.14 5.26 4.90
CA GLU A 141 -10.05 3.94 4.31
C GLU A 141 -8.89 3.16 4.92
N ILE A 142 -9.09 1.85 5.08
CA ILE A 142 -8.04 0.92 5.46
C ILE A 142 -8.01 -0.23 4.48
N VAL A 143 -6.84 -0.84 4.32
CA VAL A 143 -6.72 -2.14 3.68
C VAL A 143 -6.12 -3.11 4.70
N ALA A 144 -6.78 -4.25 4.89
CA ALA A 144 -6.32 -5.33 5.75
C ALA A 144 -5.87 -6.49 4.87
N LEU A 145 -4.60 -6.85 4.95
CA LEU A 145 -4.00 -7.98 4.24
C LEU A 145 -3.72 -9.11 5.23
N ALA A 146 -4.01 -10.35 4.84
CA ALA A 146 -3.79 -11.54 5.64
C ALA A 146 -2.96 -12.58 4.91
N ARG A 147 -2.24 -13.38 5.70
CA ARG A 147 -1.64 -14.65 5.26
C ARG A 147 -2.14 -15.76 6.16
N ASN A 148 -2.46 -16.90 5.56
CA ASN A 148 -2.88 -18.09 6.29
C ASN A 148 -1.68 -18.99 6.60
N ASP A 149 -1.75 -19.72 7.72
CA ASP A 149 -0.82 -20.82 8.00
C ASP A 149 -1.18 -22.07 7.21
N SER A 150 -0.39 -23.13 7.37
CA SER A 150 -0.64 -24.43 6.73
C SER A 150 -1.93 -25.13 7.18
N ALA A 151 -2.55 -24.67 8.27
CA ALA A 151 -3.84 -25.16 8.75
C ALA A 151 -5.02 -24.34 8.21
N GLY A 152 -4.76 -23.31 7.39
CA GLY A 152 -5.76 -22.41 6.84
C GLY A 152 -6.27 -21.37 7.83
N LEU A 153 -5.57 -21.14 8.95
CA LEU A 153 -5.90 -20.09 9.91
C LEU A 153 -5.10 -18.82 9.60
N VAL A 154 -5.69 -17.65 9.87
CA VAL A 154 -5.02 -16.36 9.66
C VAL A 154 -3.84 -16.22 10.63
N ALA A 155 -2.62 -16.20 10.10
CA ALA A 155 -1.36 -16.16 10.86
C ALA A 155 -0.78 -14.74 10.96
N THR A 156 -0.94 -13.93 9.92
CA THR A 156 -0.49 -12.53 9.93
C THR A 156 -1.58 -11.64 9.37
N ILE A 157 -1.76 -10.47 9.98
CA ILE A 157 -2.61 -9.39 9.49
C ILE A 157 -1.77 -8.11 9.41
N ASP A 158 -1.73 -7.47 8.25
CA ASP A 158 -1.10 -6.16 8.05
C ASP A 158 -2.19 -5.15 7.63
N VAL A 159 -2.44 -4.14 8.47
CA VAL A 159 -3.43 -3.09 8.19
C VAL A 159 -2.72 -1.79 7.84
N TYR A 160 -3.13 -1.18 6.74
CA TYR A 160 -2.64 0.09 6.21
C TYR A 160 -3.80 1.07 6.17
N GLY A 161 -3.52 2.38 6.23
CA GLY A 161 -4.58 3.39 6.31
C GLY A 161 -4.35 4.64 5.47
N ARG A 162 -5.46 5.31 5.12
CA ARG A 162 -5.52 6.65 4.52
C ARG A 162 -6.77 7.43 4.94
N PRO A 163 -6.80 8.75 4.71
CA PRO A 163 -5.63 9.62 4.61
C PRO A 163 -5.04 9.91 6.00
N TRP A 164 -3.80 10.40 6.04
CA TRP A 164 -3.06 10.67 7.27
C TRP A 164 -3.82 11.58 8.26
N PRO A 165 -4.47 12.69 7.85
CA PRO A 165 -5.27 13.50 8.79
C PRO A 165 -6.40 12.71 9.49
N SER A 166 -7.04 11.78 8.77
CA SER A 166 -8.07 10.90 9.35
C SER A 166 -7.46 9.83 10.26
N MET A 167 -6.33 9.24 9.87
CA MET A 167 -5.57 8.32 10.72
C MET A 167 -5.09 8.99 12.03
N ALA A 168 -4.76 10.28 12.01
CA ALA A 168 -4.45 11.06 13.21
C ALA A 168 -5.62 11.08 14.19
N ALA A 169 -6.81 11.42 13.67
CA ALA A 169 -8.02 11.49 14.46
C ALA A 169 -8.43 10.11 14.98
N LEU A 170 -8.30 9.07 14.15
CA LEU A 170 -8.54 7.69 14.56
C LEU A 170 -7.61 7.29 15.72
N ARG A 171 -6.32 7.63 15.64
CA ARG A 171 -5.36 7.38 16.72
C ARG A 171 -5.76 8.08 18.02
N GLU A 172 -6.28 9.31 17.97
CA GLU A 172 -6.79 10.00 19.17
C GLU A 172 -8.01 9.31 19.78
N VAL A 173 -8.89 8.73 18.96
CA VAL A 173 -10.03 7.94 19.45
C VAL A 173 -9.54 6.65 20.10
N ILE A 174 -8.62 5.92 19.44
CA ILE A 174 -8.03 4.70 19.98
C ILE A 174 -7.31 4.99 21.30
N ALA A 175 -6.52 6.05 21.39
CA ALA A 175 -5.78 6.41 22.60
C ALA A 175 -6.69 6.64 23.83
N LYS A 176 -7.96 7.03 23.63
CA LYS A 176 -8.94 7.20 24.72
C LYS A 176 -9.55 5.87 25.17
N THR A 177 -9.64 4.90 24.28
CA THR A 177 -10.26 3.60 24.52
C THR A 177 -9.23 2.57 25.01
N ASP A 178 -8.09 2.50 24.32
CA ASP A 178 -6.97 1.62 24.62
C ASP A 178 -5.65 2.36 24.31
N PRO A 179 -5.04 3.03 25.30
CA PRO A 179 -3.81 3.78 25.13
C PRO A 179 -2.64 2.95 24.61
N ALA A 180 -2.60 1.64 24.90
CA ALA A 180 -1.50 0.78 24.48
C ALA A 180 -1.47 0.59 22.96
N LEU A 181 -2.63 0.63 22.30
CA LEU A 181 -2.75 0.53 20.83
C LEU A 181 -2.35 1.82 20.10
N ALA A 182 -2.19 2.93 20.83
CA ALA A 182 -1.83 4.23 20.29
C ALA A 182 -0.46 4.74 20.79
N ASP A 183 0.33 3.92 21.48
CA ASP A 183 1.57 4.34 22.10
C ASP A 183 2.59 4.87 21.05
N PRO A 184 3.01 6.14 21.13
CA PRO A 184 3.96 6.73 20.18
C PRO A 184 5.40 6.19 20.35
N GLY A 185 5.73 5.57 21.49
CA GLY A 185 6.98 4.85 21.74
C GLY A 185 7.23 3.70 20.76
N LEU A 186 6.20 3.25 20.06
CA LEU A 186 6.24 2.12 19.14
C LEU A 186 7.04 2.37 17.87
N GLY A 187 7.61 3.56 17.63
CA GLY A 187 8.42 3.88 16.44
C GLY A 187 9.80 4.51 16.71
N ALA A 188 10.28 4.50 17.96
CA ALA A 188 11.53 5.15 18.35
C ALA A 188 12.77 4.28 17.99
N GLY A 189 13.08 4.21 16.70
CA GLY A 189 14.25 3.52 16.15
C GLY A 189 14.12 3.36 14.63
N PRO A 190 15.18 2.96 13.90
CA PRO A 190 15.00 2.48 12.53
C PRO A 190 13.98 1.34 12.59
N TYR A 191 12.78 1.59 12.07
CA TYR A 191 11.72 0.59 12.06
C TYR A 191 12.15 -0.50 11.08
N ALA A 192 12.52 -1.64 11.62
CA ALA A 192 12.64 -2.89 10.88
C ALA A 192 11.27 -3.59 11.00
N PRO A 193 10.61 -3.92 9.89
CA PRO A 193 9.37 -4.67 9.95
C PRO A 193 9.59 -5.98 10.72
N GLU A 194 8.85 -6.16 11.81
CA GLU A 194 8.76 -7.47 12.45
C GLU A 194 7.86 -8.37 11.60
N GLY A 195 8.21 -9.65 11.49
CA GLY A 195 7.45 -10.63 10.70
C GLY A 195 8.34 -11.48 9.78
N PRO A 196 7.73 -12.37 8.98
CA PRO A 196 8.48 -13.14 7.99
C PRO A 196 9.16 -12.20 7.00
N THR A 197 10.41 -12.51 6.65
CA THR A 197 11.10 -11.83 5.55
C THR A 197 10.34 -12.15 4.26
N PRO A 198 9.83 -11.14 3.53
CA PRO A 198 9.09 -11.41 2.31
C PRO A 198 10.05 -11.91 1.23
N ASP A 199 9.52 -12.77 0.35
CA ASP A 199 10.13 -12.99 -0.95
C ASP A 199 9.86 -11.76 -1.82
N TRP A 200 10.93 -11.19 -2.36
CA TRP A 200 10.82 -10.00 -3.21
C TRP A 200 10.45 -10.42 -4.62
N VAL A 201 9.42 -9.77 -5.17
CA VAL A 201 8.97 -9.98 -6.55
C VAL A 201 9.28 -8.75 -7.39
N ASP A 202 9.25 -8.91 -8.71
CA ASP A 202 9.41 -7.79 -9.64
C ASP A 202 8.20 -6.85 -9.53
N HIS A 203 8.47 -5.54 -9.64
CA HIS A 203 7.40 -4.57 -9.75
C HIS A 203 6.66 -4.76 -11.09
N PRO A 204 5.32 -4.89 -11.11
CA PRO A 204 4.59 -5.03 -12.35
C PRO A 204 4.74 -3.77 -13.20
N ALA A 205 4.68 -3.91 -14.52
CA ALA A 205 4.61 -2.75 -15.40
C ALA A 205 3.31 -1.98 -15.14
N VAL A 206 3.42 -0.70 -14.77
CA VAL A 206 2.25 0.16 -14.55
C VAL A 206 1.81 0.77 -15.89
N PRO A 207 0.54 0.62 -16.30
CA PRO A 207 0.04 1.26 -17.52
C PRO A 207 0.14 2.80 -17.47
N PRO A 208 0.04 3.49 -18.61
CA PRO A 208 0.00 4.94 -18.64
C PRO A 208 -1.16 5.52 -17.82
N LEU A 209 -0.93 6.68 -17.22
CA LEU A 209 -1.99 7.44 -16.55
C LEU A 209 -3.00 7.97 -17.55
N ALA A 210 -4.28 7.78 -17.26
CA ALA A 210 -5.39 8.43 -17.93
C ALA A 210 -5.32 9.95 -17.75
N GLN A 211 -5.98 10.71 -18.64
CA GLN A 211 -5.98 12.18 -18.55
C GLN A 211 -6.67 12.70 -17.29
N ASP A 212 -7.70 12.00 -16.83
CA ASP A 212 -8.56 12.30 -15.70
C ASP A 212 -8.25 11.45 -14.45
N VAL A 213 -7.04 10.88 -14.38
CA VAL A 213 -6.61 10.05 -13.24
C VAL A 213 -6.82 10.75 -11.90
N THR A 214 -7.35 10.04 -10.90
CA THR A 214 -7.49 10.53 -9.52
C THR A 214 -6.50 9.84 -8.59
N LEU A 215 -5.85 10.62 -7.73
CA LEU A 215 -4.95 10.13 -6.69
C LEU A 215 -5.65 10.18 -5.32
N TYR A 216 -5.97 9.01 -4.79
CA TYR A 216 -6.41 8.79 -3.42
C TYR A 216 -5.18 8.69 -2.52
N SER A 217 -4.61 9.86 -2.21
CA SER A 217 -3.33 9.99 -1.50
C SER A 217 -3.41 9.49 -0.05
N PRO A 218 -2.30 8.96 0.51
CA PRO A 218 -2.25 8.58 1.92
C PRO A 218 -1.99 9.78 2.83
N ILE A 219 -1.62 10.95 2.30
CA ILE A 219 -1.15 12.11 3.10
C ILE A 219 -1.89 13.42 2.84
N LEU A 220 -2.63 13.52 1.73
CA LEU A 220 -3.41 14.71 1.37
C LEU A 220 -4.85 14.55 1.87
N SER A 221 -5.48 15.68 2.22
CA SER A 221 -6.89 15.71 2.65
C SER A 221 -7.86 15.67 1.47
N GLU A 222 -7.46 16.26 0.35
CA GLU A 222 -8.21 16.28 -0.91
C GLU A 222 -7.55 15.35 -1.93
N GLU A 223 -8.30 14.96 -2.95
CA GLU A 223 -7.89 14.00 -3.97
C GLU A 223 -7.48 14.74 -5.24
N PRO A 224 -6.17 14.82 -5.57
CA PRO A 224 -5.75 15.44 -6.82
C PRO A 224 -6.28 14.67 -8.02
N THR A 225 -6.93 15.37 -8.94
CA THR A 225 -7.46 14.78 -10.18
C THR A 225 -6.83 15.43 -11.41
N GLY A 226 -6.58 14.61 -12.42
CA GLY A 226 -6.02 14.98 -13.71
C GLY A 226 -4.51 14.76 -13.78
N LYS A 227 -4.07 14.21 -14.90
CA LYS A 227 -2.65 13.83 -15.14
C LYS A 227 -1.66 14.97 -14.91
N ALA A 228 -2.05 16.20 -15.25
CA ALA A 228 -1.21 17.39 -15.08
C ALA A 228 -0.97 17.74 -13.61
N VAL A 229 -1.87 17.36 -12.69
CA VAL A 229 -1.74 17.58 -11.25
C VAL A 229 -1.12 16.34 -10.59
N VAL A 230 -1.61 15.14 -10.92
CA VAL A 230 -1.15 13.88 -10.34
C VAL A 230 0.31 13.57 -10.69
N GLY A 231 0.75 13.83 -11.93
CA GLY A 231 2.11 13.56 -12.38
C GLY A 231 3.20 14.22 -11.48
N PRO A 232 3.15 15.54 -11.25
CA PRO A 232 4.06 16.21 -10.32
C PRO A 232 4.02 15.66 -8.89
N VAL A 233 2.85 15.22 -8.40
CA VAL A 233 2.74 14.62 -7.06
C VAL A 233 3.49 13.28 -7.00
N LEU A 234 3.31 12.42 -8.00
CA LEU A 234 4.05 11.15 -8.09
C LEU A 234 5.56 11.38 -8.26
N GLU A 235 5.97 12.40 -9.02
CA GLU A 235 7.39 12.76 -9.15
C GLU A 235 8.00 13.22 -7.81
N ALA A 236 7.24 13.97 -7.00
CA ALA A 236 7.67 14.35 -5.66
C ALA A 236 7.73 13.16 -4.70
N ALA A 237 6.78 12.21 -4.82
CA ALA A 237 6.79 10.97 -4.04
C ALA A 237 8.06 10.16 -4.32
N ALA A 238 8.42 9.97 -5.60
CA ALA A 238 9.63 9.26 -6.01
C ALA A 238 10.95 9.91 -5.53
N LYS A 239 10.92 11.19 -5.13
CA LYS A 239 12.06 11.90 -4.51
C LYS A 239 12.11 11.75 -2.99
N SER A 240 11.05 11.26 -2.37
CA SER A 240 10.85 11.23 -0.93
C SER A 240 11.14 9.86 -0.30
N PHE A 241 11.37 8.83 -1.11
CA PHE A 241 11.73 7.48 -0.65
C PHE A 241 12.95 6.90 -1.39
N SER A 242 13.42 5.74 -0.93
CA SER A 242 14.49 4.96 -1.55
C SER A 242 14.30 3.45 -1.32
N ASP A 243 15.06 2.62 -2.04
CA ASP A 243 15.10 1.15 -1.87
C ASP A 243 13.71 0.49 -1.88
N LEU A 244 12.89 0.85 -2.87
CA LEU A 244 11.56 0.27 -3.11
C LEU A 244 11.68 -1.22 -3.42
N LYS A 245 10.90 -2.05 -2.72
CA LYS A 245 10.82 -3.51 -2.92
C LYS A 245 9.38 -3.98 -2.87
N VAL A 246 9.00 -4.84 -3.82
CA VAL A 246 7.65 -5.38 -3.90
C VAL A 246 7.59 -6.72 -3.18
N ARG A 247 6.63 -6.86 -2.25
CA ARG A 247 6.34 -8.07 -1.49
C ARG A 247 5.30 -8.97 -2.16
N ALA A 248 4.33 -8.36 -2.83
CA ALA A 248 3.23 -9.08 -3.47
C ALA A 248 2.55 -8.19 -4.51
N VAL A 249 1.95 -8.84 -5.50
CA VAL A 249 0.99 -8.22 -6.43
C VAL A 249 -0.32 -8.98 -6.25
N LEU A 250 -1.42 -8.24 -6.12
CA LEU A 250 -2.75 -8.79 -5.86
C LEU A 250 -3.70 -8.32 -6.98
N ASP A 251 -4.61 -9.19 -7.38
CA ASP A 251 -5.75 -8.81 -8.21
C ASP A 251 -6.80 -8.09 -7.35
N ILE A 252 -7.54 -7.16 -7.99
CA ILE A 252 -8.71 -6.53 -7.40
C ILE A 252 -9.95 -7.31 -7.83
N GLU A 253 -10.67 -7.89 -6.88
CA GLU A 253 -11.80 -8.75 -7.20
C GLU A 253 -12.93 -7.97 -7.90
N GLY A 254 -13.29 -8.39 -9.10
CA GLY A 254 -14.41 -7.81 -9.85
C GLY A 254 -14.13 -6.47 -10.53
N GLU A 255 -12.90 -5.95 -10.46
CA GLU A 255 -12.50 -4.67 -11.06
C GLU A 255 -11.20 -4.81 -11.85
N PRO A 256 -11.08 -4.23 -13.06
CA PRO A 256 -9.81 -4.25 -13.79
C PRO A 256 -8.77 -3.40 -13.05
N GLY A 257 -7.67 -4.04 -12.64
CA GLY A 257 -6.63 -3.39 -11.86
C GLY A 257 -5.79 -4.37 -11.07
N PHE A 258 -4.89 -3.83 -10.27
CA PHE A 258 -4.04 -4.61 -9.38
C PHE A 258 -3.61 -3.78 -8.17
N ALA A 259 -3.26 -4.44 -7.09
CA ALA A 259 -2.62 -3.85 -5.92
C ALA A 259 -1.17 -4.33 -5.80
N VAL A 260 -0.29 -3.47 -5.31
CA VAL A 260 1.13 -3.77 -5.07
C VAL A 260 1.44 -3.51 -3.62
N VAL A 261 1.99 -4.52 -2.93
CA VAL A 261 2.42 -4.40 -1.53
C VAL A 261 3.92 -4.12 -1.52
N ILE A 262 4.31 -3.00 -0.91
CA ILE A 262 5.65 -2.43 -1.06
C ILE A 262 6.28 -2.14 0.30
N ASP A 263 7.59 -2.33 0.39
CA ASP A 263 8.44 -1.66 1.36
C ASP A 263 9.32 -0.61 0.67
N GLU A 264 9.50 0.53 1.31
CA GLU A 264 10.43 1.58 0.89
C GLU A 264 11.05 2.26 2.12
N TYR A 265 12.05 3.12 1.91
CA TYR A 265 12.72 3.84 2.99
C TYR A 265 12.48 5.34 2.90
N VAL A 266 11.94 5.91 3.97
CA VAL A 266 11.75 7.36 4.17
C VAL A 266 12.57 7.80 5.37
N ASP A 267 13.48 8.74 5.17
CA ASP A 267 14.41 9.24 6.21
C ASP A 267 15.14 8.12 6.98
N GLY A 268 15.40 6.99 6.33
CA GLY A 268 16.09 5.83 6.93
C GLY A 268 15.18 4.85 7.70
N HIS A 269 13.86 5.07 7.69
CA HIS A 269 12.86 4.18 8.28
C HIS A 269 12.08 3.44 7.20
N VAL A 270 11.71 2.19 7.43
CA VAL A 270 10.86 1.45 6.48
C VAL A 270 9.44 2.00 6.53
N GLN A 271 8.94 2.44 5.38
CA GLN A 271 7.52 2.64 5.13
C GLN A 271 6.99 1.41 4.40
N GLN A 272 5.86 0.89 4.85
CA GLN A 272 5.14 -0.16 4.15
C GLN A 272 3.87 0.44 3.56
N LEU A 273 3.57 0.10 2.33
CA LEU A 273 2.40 0.63 1.64
C LEU A 273 1.73 -0.40 0.73
N VAL A 274 0.48 -0.13 0.43
CA VAL A 274 -0.28 -0.82 -0.62
C VAL A 274 -0.70 0.24 -1.63
N GLU A 275 -0.30 0.05 -2.89
CA GLU A 275 -0.71 0.88 -4.02
C GLU A 275 -1.71 0.11 -4.88
N MET A 276 -2.93 0.61 -5.00
CA MET A 276 -3.98 0.05 -5.85
C MET A 276 -4.13 0.89 -7.12
N PHE A 277 -4.04 0.23 -8.26
CA PHE A 277 -4.22 0.81 -9.58
C PHE A 277 -5.51 0.28 -10.20
N THR A 278 -6.50 1.14 -10.42
CA THR A 278 -7.71 0.78 -11.14
C THR A 278 -7.63 1.29 -12.58
N LEU A 279 -8.00 0.44 -13.53
CA LEU A 279 -7.88 0.72 -14.96
C LEU A 279 -9.22 1.16 -15.54
N ASN A 280 -9.19 2.14 -16.44
CA ASN A 280 -10.36 2.52 -17.22
C ASN A 280 -10.58 1.55 -18.41
N ASP A 281 -11.65 1.75 -19.17
CA ASP A 281 -11.98 0.91 -20.35
C ASP A 281 -10.89 0.91 -21.44
N ALA A 282 -10.00 1.92 -21.45
CA ALA A 282 -8.87 2.00 -22.37
C ALA A 282 -7.61 1.25 -21.85
N GLY A 283 -7.67 0.66 -20.65
CA GLY A 283 -6.53 0.01 -20.00
C GLY A 283 -5.51 0.98 -19.43
N GLU A 284 -5.86 2.27 -19.29
CA GLU A 284 -5.04 3.29 -18.64
C GLU A 284 -5.37 3.35 -17.15
N VAL A 285 -4.44 3.81 -16.32
CA VAL A 285 -4.67 4.01 -14.88
C VAL A 285 -5.61 5.20 -14.68
N GLY A 286 -6.85 4.92 -14.25
CA GLY A 286 -7.87 5.91 -13.91
C GLY A 286 -7.88 6.27 -12.42
N GLY A 287 -7.45 5.36 -11.55
CA GLY A 287 -7.34 5.60 -10.11
C GLY A 287 -6.05 5.04 -9.53
N ILE A 288 -5.43 5.82 -8.63
CA ILE A 288 -4.31 5.37 -7.81
C ILE A 288 -4.71 5.57 -6.36
N ARG A 289 -4.78 4.50 -5.58
CA ARG A 289 -5.12 4.55 -4.15
C ARG A 289 -4.02 3.96 -3.30
N ILE A 290 -3.52 4.76 -2.36
CA ILE A 290 -2.33 4.40 -1.59
C ILE A 290 -2.68 4.38 -0.11
N PHE A 291 -2.29 3.30 0.55
CA PHE A 291 -2.43 3.12 2.00
C PHE A 291 -1.04 2.93 2.58
N THR A 292 -0.78 3.49 3.77
CA THR A 292 0.57 3.44 4.34
C THR A 292 0.56 3.03 5.81
N ARG A 293 1.73 2.59 6.27
CA ARG A 293 2.09 2.38 7.68
C ARG A 293 3.62 2.41 7.84
N PRO A 294 4.15 2.54 9.06
CA PRO A 294 3.45 2.99 10.26
C PRO A 294 3.29 4.52 10.27
N TRP A 295 2.32 5.01 11.05
CA TRP A 295 1.94 6.41 11.21
C TRP A 295 3.11 7.40 11.25
N LEU A 296 4.13 7.10 12.07
CA LEU A 296 5.27 7.99 12.27
C LEU A 296 6.09 8.15 10.99
N VAL A 297 6.32 7.07 10.25
CA VAL A 297 7.06 7.11 8.98
C VAL A 297 6.23 7.80 7.90
N THR A 298 4.91 7.58 7.87
CA THR A 298 4.02 8.36 7.00
C THR A 298 4.05 9.86 7.32
N ALA A 299 4.25 10.25 8.58
CA ALA A 299 4.42 11.66 8.96
C ALA A 299 5.71 12.26 8.39
N HIS A 300 6.83 11.51 8.40
CA HIS A 300 8.07 11.90 7.71
C HIS A 300 7.84 12.07 6.20
N PHE A 301 7.17 11.09 5.57
CA PHE A 301 6.84 11.15 4.15
C PHE A 301 5.99 12.39 3.82
N ARG A 302 4.95 12.67 4.62
CA ARG A 302 4.10 13.86 4.47
C ARG A 302 4.90 15.16 4.57
N LYS A 303 5.86 15.24 5.50
CA LYS A 303 6.74 16.41 5.66
C LYS A 303 7.64 16.62 4.44
N ASN A 304 8.24 15.55 3.91
CA ASN A 304 9.07 15.61 2.69
C ASN A 304 8.23 16.05 1.48
N MET A 305 7.03 15.48 1.33
CA MET A 305 6.09 15.84 0.28
C MET A 305 5.63 17.30 0.37
N TYR A 306 5.32 17.80 1.57
CA TYR A 306 4.96 19.21 1.78
C TYR A 306 6.10 20.15 1.34
N ALA A 307 7.35 19.83 1.69
CA ALA A 307 8.50 20.65 1.30
C ALA A 307 8.67 20.75 -0.23
N LEU A 308 8.30 19.71 -0.97
CA LEU A 308 8.39 19.65 -2.42
C LEU A 308 7.19 20.30 -3.13
N LEU A 309 5.99 20.23 -2.52
CA LEU A 309 4.73 20.50 -3.22
C LEU A 309 3.94 21.70 -2.70
N LYS A 310 4.29 22.32 -1.57
CA LYS A 310 3.51 23.43 -0.97
C LYS A 310 3.31 24.65 -1.87
N GLU A 311 4.17 24.86 -2.87
CA GLU A 311 4.03 25.94 -3.86
C GLU A 311 3.20 25.51 -5.09
N THR A 312 2.90 24.21 -5.22
CA THR A 312 2.14 23.61 -6.32
C THR A 312 0.72 23.22 -5.91
N LEU A 313 0.57 22.67 -4.70
CA LEU A 313 -0.72 22.29 -4.12
C LEU A 313 -1.16 23.36 -3.12
N GLY A 314 -2.43 23.77 -3.21
CA GLY A 314 -3.03 24.73 -2.30
C GLY A 314 -3.15 24.20 -0.87
N PRO A 315 -3.43 25.10 0.11
CA PRO A 315 -3.55 24.73 1.53
C PRO A 315 -4.62 23.68 1.81
N GLU A 316 -5.67 23.58 0.98
CA GLU A 316 -6.75 22.59 1.08
C GLU A 316 -6.24 21.15 1.06
N PHE A 317 -5.13 20.88 0.36
CA PHE A 317 -4.55 19.53 0.32
C PHE A 317 -3.81 19.14 1.61
N TRP A 318 -3.51 20.11 2.49
CA TRP A 318 -2.60 19.95 3.63
C TRP A 318 -3.27 20.12 4.99
N GLU A 319 -4.59 19.98 5.08
CA GLU A 319 -5.30 20.03 6.37
C GLU A 319 -4.83 18.94 7.35
N GLY A 320 -5.19 19.11 8.63
CA GLY A 320 -4.75 18.24 9.73
C GLY A 320 -3.54 18.81 10.50
N PRO A 321 -2.83 17.97 11.27
CA PRO A 321 -1.64 18.41 12.00
C PRO A 321 -0.61 19.09 11.07
N ASP A 322 0.05 20.13 11.57
CA ASP A 322 0.99 20.94 10.80
C ASP A 322 2.12 20.07 10.19
N PRO A 323 2.24 19.98 8.85
CA PRO A 323 3.31 19.21 8.20
C PRO A 323 4.71 19.71 8.52
N GLN A 324 4.85 20.97 8.98
CA GLN A 324 6.12 21.55 9.43
C GLN A 324 6.34 21.47 10.93
N GLY A 325 5.31 21.08 11.69
CA GLY A 325 5.36 20.94 13.13
C GLY A 325 6.39 19.90 13.59
N PRO A 326 6.73 19.89 14.90
CA PRO A 326 7.50 18.77 15.44
C PRO A 326 6.75 17.47 15.15
N LEU A 327 7.49 16.46 14.71
CA LEU A 327 6.91 15.13 14.56
C LEU A 327 6.38 14.65 15.91
N PRO A 328 5.31 13.84 15.95
CA PRO A 328 4.83 13.23 17.18
C PRO A 328 6.02 12.55 17.87
N THR A 329 6.36 13.02 19.08
CA THR A 329 7.44 12.40 19.85
C THR A 329 6.92 11.14 20.53
N PRO A 330 7.75 10.09 20.63
CA PRO A 330 7.48 8.91 21.47
C PRO A 330 7.25 9.29 22.94
#